data_AF-A0ABD0NS23-F1
#
_entry.id   AF-A0ABD0NS23-F1
#
_cell.length_a   1.000
_cell.length_b   1.000
_cell.length_c   1.000
_cell.angle_alpha   90.00
_cell.angle_beta   90.00
_cell.angle_gamma   90.00
#
_symmetry.space_group_name_H-M   'P 1'
#
loop_
_entity.id
_entity.type
_entity.pdbx_description
1 polymer ?
#
loop_
_entity_poly.entity_id
_entity_poly.type
_entity_poly.pdbx_seq_one_letter_code
_entity_poly.pdbx_strand_id
1 'polypeptide(L)'
;APSMWTRPQIKDFKEKIRQDVDSVITVGRGEVVTVRVPTHEEGSYLFWEFATDYYDIGFGVFFEWTDSTNASVSVHVSESSDEDEDEE
;
A
#
# COMPACT_ATOMS: atom_id res chain seq x y z
N ALA A 1 -7.90 -10.53 14.54
CA ALA A 1 -6.95 -9.40 14.43
C ALA A 1 -5.98 -9.70 13.28
N PRO A 2 -5.45 -8.68 12.57
CA PRO A 2 -4.45 -8.92 11.52
C PRO A 2 -3.16 -9.51 12.14
N SER A 3 -2.48 -10.35 11.38
CA SER A 3 -1.16 -10.88 11.73
C SER A 3 -0.08 -10.06 11.02
N MET A 4 0.93 -9.62 11.76
CA MET A 4 2.07 -8.85 11.22
C MET A 4 3.36 -9.60 11.50
N TRP A 5 4.30 -9.56 10.55
CA TRP A 5 5.61 -10.17 10.67
C TRP A 5 6.66 -9.38 9.88
N THR A 6 7.94 -9.65 10.17
CA THR A 6 9.09 -9.10 9.43
C THR A 6 10.02 -10.24 9.04
N ARG A 7 10.74 -10.10 7.91
CA ARG A 7 11.79 -11.04 7.49
C ARG A 7 13.06 -10.28 7.06
N PRO A 8 14.27 -10.83 7.28
CA PRO A 8 15.52 -10.09 7.00
C PRO A 8 15.96 -10.12 5.52
N GLN A 9 15.36 -10.96 4.66
CA GLN A 9 15.77 -11.13 3.25
C GLN A 9 15.25 -10.00 2.34
N ILE A 10 15.48 -8.74 2.71
CA ILE A 10 14.99 -7.56 1.99
C ILE A 10 15.62 -7.40 0.60
N LYS A 11 16.89 -7.79 0.43
CA LYS A 11 17.60 -7.69 -0.87
C LYS A 11 16.95 -8.58 -1.92
N ASP A 12 16.83 -9.87 -1.61
CA ASP A 12 16.19 -10.87 -2.47
C ASP A 12 14.74 -10.49 -2.79
N PHE A 13 14.00 -9.97 -1.82
CA PHE A 13 12.64 -9.48 -2.02
C PHE A 13 12.60 -8.34 -3.06
N LYS A 14 13.42 -7.31 -2.90
CA LYS A 14 13.47 -6.18 -3.85
C LYS A 14 13.94 -6.61 -5.24
N GLU A 15 14.93 -7.50 -5.32
CA GLU A 15 15.41 -8.04 -6.60
C GLU A 15 14.31 -8.80 -7.35
N LYS A 16 13.47 -9.56 -6.63
CA LYS A 16 12.34 -10.27 -7.21
C LYS A 16 11.24 -9.31 -7.66
N ILE A 17 10.83 -8.37 -6.80
CA ILE A 17 9.71 -7.46 -7.08
C ILE A 17 10.04 -6.48 -8.21
N ARG A 18 11.30 -6.01 -8.32
CA ARG A 18 11.73 -5.11 -9.40
C ARG A 18 11.61 -5.70 -10.81
N GLN A 19 11.36 -7.00 -10.94
CA GLN A 19 11.08 -7.64 -12.23
C GLN A 19 9.69 -7.28 -12.76
N ASP A 20 8.81 -6.78 -11.91
CA ASP A 20 7.48 -6.27 -12.25
C ASP A 20 7.39 -4.78 -11.88
N VAL A 21 7.34 -3.91 -12.90
CA VAL A 21 7.35 -2.45 -12.72
C VAL A 21 6.08 -1.96 -12.03
N ASP A 22 4.94 -2.63 -12.26
CA ASP A 22 3.66 -2.25 -11.65
C ASP A 22 3.64 -2.53 -10.14
N SER A 23 4.58 -3.34 -9.64
CA SER A 23 4.79 -3.62 -8.22
C SER A 23 5.74 -2.61 -7.53
N VAL A 24 6.26 -1.59 -8.25
CA VAL A 24 7.15 -0.56 -7.70
C VAL A 24 6.47 0.81 -7.76
N ILE A 25 6.19 1.38 -6.59
CA ILE A 25 5.51 2.68 -6.47
C ILE A 25 6.46 3.72 -5.89
N THR A 26 6.47 4.92 -6.48
CA THR A 26 7.14 6.09 -5.90
C THR A 26 6.13 6.90 -5.11
N VAL A 27 6.40 7.14 -3.83
CA VAL A 27 5.58 8.00 -2.97
C VAL A 27 6.31 9.34 -2.81
N GLY A 28 5.71 10.40 -3.34
CA GLY A 28 6.22 11.76 -3.25
C GLY A 28 6.19 12.32 -1.83
N ARG A 29 6.90 13.43 -1.62
CA ARG A 29 6.90 14.12 -0.32
C ARG A 29 5.51 14.68 -0.04
N GLY A 30 4.93 14.32 1.10
CA GLY A 30 3.59 14.76 1.49
C GLY A 30 2.46 14.02 0.77
N GLU A 31 2.78 13.06 -0.10
CA GLU A 31 1.77 12.23 -0.74
C GLU A 31 1.36 11.07 0.15
N VAL A 32 0.09 10.69 0.00
CA VAL A 32 -0.47 9.44 0.50
C VAL A 32 -0.89 8.61 -0.70
N VAL A 33 -0.33 7.41 -0.81
CA VAL A 33 -0.72 6.45 -1.84
C VAL A 33 -1.63 5.38 -1.24
N THR A 34 -2.78 5.18 -1.87
CA THR A 34 -3.74 4.12 -1.53
C THR A 34 -3.73 3.04 -2.61
N VAL A 35 -3.39 1.82 -2.22
CA VAL A 35 -3.54 0.62 -3.07
C VAL A 35 -4.85 -0.06 -2.69
N ARG A 36 -5.83 -0.07 -3.60
CA ARG A 36 -7.13 -0.71 -3.40
C ARG A 36 -7.06 -2.14 -3.92
N VAL A 37 -7.27 -3.11 -3.02
CA VAL A 37 -7.27 -4.54 -3.33
C VAL A 37 -8.66 -5.11 -3.07
N PRO A 38 -9.46 -5.40 -4.11
CA PRO A 38 -10.77 -6.03 -3.95
C PRO A 38 -10.67 -7.43 -3.36
N THR A 39 -11.67 -7.84 -2.58
CA THR A 39 -11.79 -9.23 -2.13
C THR A 39 -12.11 -10.14 -3.31
N HIS A 40 -11.40 -11.26 -3.43
CA HIS A 40 -11.72 -12.31 -4.41
C HIS A 40 -12.86 -13.20 -3.87
N GLU A 41 -13.81 -13.62 -4.71
CA GLU A 41 -14.98 -14.42 -4.27
C GLU A 41 -14.58 -15.74 -3.59
N GLU A 42 -13.51 -16.37 -4.07
CA GLU A 42 -12.95 -17.60 -3.50
C GLU A 42 -11.85 -17.33 -2.44
N GLY A 43 -11.58 -16.06 -2.14
CA GLY A 43 -10.51 -15.64 -1.25
C GLY A 43 -10.96 -15.56 0.21
N SER A 44 -10.17 -16.11 1.11
CA SER A 44 -10.42 -16.04 2.56
C SER A 44 -9.47 -15.11 3.31
N TYR A 45 -8.35 -14.73 2.67
CA TYR A 45 -7.28 -13.96 3.29
C TYR A 45 -6.61 -13.04 2.28
N LEU A 46 -6.13 -11.90 2.78
CA LEU A 46 -5.21 -11.01 2.07
C LEU A 46 -3.83 -11.12 2.72
N PHE A 47 -2.80 -11.23 1.88
CA PHE A 47 -1.39 -11.19 2.30
C PHE A 47 -0.72 -10.01 1.62
N TRP A 48 0.15 -9.30 2.34
CA TRP A 48 0.93 -8.19 1.82
C TRP A 48 2.38 -8.28 2.29
N GLU A 49 3.29 -7.83 1.44
CA GLU A 49 4.70 -7.59 1.76
C GLU A 49 5.10 -6.26 1.13
N PHE A 50 5.89 -5.45 1.82
CA PHE A 50 6.39 -4.18 1.29
C PHE A 50 7.80 -3.90 1.82
N ALA A 51 8.53 -3.04 1.11
CA ALA A 51 9.85 -2.57 1.52
C ALA A 51 10.14 -1.21 0.85
N THR A 52 10.88 -0.35 1.54
CA THR A 52 11.38 0.92 1.03
C THR A 52 12.89 0.88 0.84
N ASP A 53 13.43 1.76 -0.01
CA ASP A 53 14.87 1.79 -0.31
C ASP A 53 15.73 2.41 0.79
N TYR A 54 15.46 3.65 1.17
CA TYR A 54 16.38 4.43 2.03
C TYR A 54 15.74 4.96 3.32
N TYR A 55 14.44 5.21 3.31
CA TYR A 55 13.71 5.83 4.41
C TYR A 55 12.51 4.99 4.80
N ASP A 56 11.99 5.20 6.01
CA ASP A 56 10.74 4.60 6.44
C ASP A 56 9.53 5.20 5.71
N ILE A 57 8.37 4.56 5.90
CA ILE A 57 7.09 5.05 5.40
C ILE A 57 6.00 4.65 6.39
N GLY A 58 4.99 5.51 6.57
CA GLY A 58 3.77 5.15 7.28
C GLY A 58 3.01 4.09 6.48
N PHE A 59 2.63 2.99 7.13
CA PHE A 59 1.84 1.92 6.52
C PHE A 59 0.62 1.60 7.38
N GLY A 60 -0.54 1.50 6.75
CA GLY A 60 -1.80 1.17 7.40
C GLY A 60 -2.71 0.38 6.46
N VAL A 61 -3.65 -0.35 7.05
CA VAL A 61 -4.66 -1.13 6.33
C VAL A 61 -6.03 -0.75 6.86
N PHE A 62 -6.95 -0.42 5.97
CA PHE A 62 -8.37 -0.25 6.28
C PHE A 62 -9.20 -1.14 5.36
N PHE A 63 -10.44 -1.44 5.76
CA PHE A 63 -11.38 -2.21 4.97
C PHE A 63 -12.53 -1.31 4.53
N GLU A 64 -12.74 -1.21 3.22
CA GLU A 64 -13.86 -0.47 2.62
C GLU A 64 -15.01 -1.43 2.29
N TRP A 65 -16.18 -1.20 2.85
CA TRP A 65 -17.39 -1.94 2.52
C TRP A 65 -17.99 -1.39 1.22
N THR A 66 -17.77 -2.08 0.12
CA THR A 66 -18.23 -1.68 -1.21
C THR A 66 -18.55 -2.90 -2.07
N ASP A 67 -19.54 -2.78 -2.96
CA ASP A 67 -19.86 -3.79 -3.97
C ASP A 67 -18.91 -3.61 -5.17
N SER A 68 -17.62 -3.87 -4.96
CA SER A 68 -16.64 -3.77 -6.04
C SER A 68 -16.92 -4.86 -7.07
N THR A 69 -17.45 -4.48 -8.23
CA THR A 69 -17.73 -5.42 -9.34
C THR A 69 -16.47 -5.83 -10.11
N ASN A 70 -15.31 -5.27 -9.76
CA ASN A 70 -14.04 -5.53 -10.42
C ASN A 70 -13.02 -6.04 -9.40
N ALA A 71 -12.33 -7.14 -9.74
CA ALA A 71 -11.29 -7.75 -8.93
C ALA A 71 -9.89 -7.14 -9.18
N SER A 72 -9.78 -6.13 -10.04
CA SER A 72 -8.50 -5.49 -10.36
C SER A 72 -7.98 -4.61 -9.22
N VAL A 73 -6.69 -4.75 -8.92
CA VAL A 73 -5.96 -3.83 -8.03
C VAL A 73 -5.85 -2.46 -8.70
N SER A 74 -5.99 -1.39 -7.91
CA SER A 74 -5.82 0.00 -8.38
C SER A 74 -5.01 0.83 -7.40
N VAL A 75 -4.35 1.88 -7.91
CA VAL A 75 -3.48 2.77 -7.14
C VAL A 75 -4.00 4.21 -7.27
N HIS A 76 -4.18 4.88 -6.14
CA HIS A 76 -4.61 6.27 -6.05
C HIS A 76 -3.56 7.08 -5.28
N VAL A 77 -3.22 8.26 -5.80
CA VAL A 77 -2.31 9.21 -5.14
C VAL A 77 -3.13 10.40 -4.67
N SER A 78 -2.95 10.80 -3.42
CA SER A 78 -3.56 12.00 -2.84
C SER A 78 -2.44 12.84 -2.22
N GLU A 79 -2.50 14.15 -2.39
CA GLU A 79 -1.63 15.06 -1.64
C GLU A 79 -2.25 15.25 -0.26
N SER A 80 -1.44 15.17 0.80
CA SER A 80 -1.87 15.53 2.15
C SER A 80 -2.29 17.00 2.13
N SER A 81 -3.58 17.28 2.24
CA SER A 81 -4.09 18.64 2.42
C SER A 81 -3.62 19.14 3.80
N ASP A 82 -2.44 19.76 3.86
CA ASP A 82 -2.05 20.62 4.98
C ASP A 82 -2.91 21.90 4.92
N GLU A 83 -4.23 21.75 5.11
CA GLU A 83 -5.17 22.84 5.43
C GLU A 83 -5.57 22.72 6.92
N ASP A 84 -4.57 22.65 7.81
CA ASP A 84 -4.76 23.16 9.16
C ASP A 84 -4.35 24.63 9.12
N GLU A 85 -5.27 25.48 8.64
CA GLU A 85 -5.22 26.92 8.91
C GLU A 85 -5.13 27.09 10.43
N ASP A 86 -4.08 27.76 10.88
CA ASP A 86 -3.94 28.30 12.23
C ASP A 86 -5.21 29.14 12.57
N GLU A 87 -6.21 28.53 13.22
CA GLU A 87 -7.23 29.28 13.97
C GLU A 87 -6.60 29.72 15.30
N GLU A 88 -6.27 31.01 15.39
CA GLU A 88 -5.88 31.75 16.60
C GLU A 88 -6.80 31.48 17.82
#